data_AF-A0A396YR78-F1
#
_entry.id   AF-A0A396YR78-F1
#
_cell.length_a   1.000
_cell.length_b   1.000
_cell.length_c   1.000
_cell.angle_alpha   90.00
_cell.angle_beta   90.00
_cell.angle_gamma   90.00
#
_symmetry.space_group_name_H-M   'P 1'
#
loop_
_entity.id
_entity.type
_entity.pdbx_description
1 polymer ?
#
loop_
_entity_poly.entity_id
_entity_poly.type
_entity_poly.pdbx_seq_one_letter_code
_entity_poly.pdbx_strand_id
1 'polypeptide(L)' 'REFPWEKRKITISIGISTFPFDSSSTFKNQDCALLLIEAADQALYHSKVKGRDKATHSLQMNSGCERSK' A
#
# COMPACT_ATOMS: atom_id res chain seq x y z
N ARG A 1 25.31 10.24 -23.32
CA ARG A 1 24.39 9.10 -23.15
C ARG A 1 22.99 9.65 -23.37
N GLU A 2 22.28 9.22 -24.42
CA GLU A 2 20.85 9.51 -24.52
C GLU A 2 20.10 8.56 -23.58
N PHE A 3 19.34 9.10 -22.64
CA PHE A 3 18.50 8.27 -21.79
C PHE A 3 17.08 8.20 -22.37
N PRO A 4 16.54 7.00 -22.63
CA PRO A 4 15.23 6.84 -23.27
C PRO A 4 14.05 7.47 -22.53
N TRP A 5 14.21 7.84 -21.25
CA TRP A 5 13.17 8.48 -20.46
C TRP A 5 12.94 9.95 -20.82
N GLU A 6 13.92 10.67 -21.39
CA GLU A 6 13.77 12.07 -21.79
C GLU A 6 12.71 12.26 -22.90
N LYS A 7 12.48 11.20 -23.70
CA LYS A 7 11.52 11.19 -24.82
C LYS A 7 10.17 10.53 -24.44
N ARG A 8 9.97 10.11 -23.19
CA ARG A 8 8.76 9.39 -22.73
C ARG A 8 8.06 10.15 -21.62
N LYS A 9 6.72 10.12 -21.61
CA LYS A 9 5.93 10.67 -20.49
C LYS A 9 6.23 9.88 -19.22
N ILE A 10 6.59 10.59 -18.15
CA ILE A 10 6.83 10.01 -16.82
C ILE A 10 5.47 9.73 -16.18
N THR A 11 5.30 8.53 -15.62
CA THR A 11 4.09 8.09 -14.94
C THR A 11 4.43 7.54 -13.56
N ILE A 12 3.41 7.41 -12.70
CA ILE A 12 3.56 6.86 -11.35
C ILE A 12 2.64 5.66 -11.14
N SER A 13 3.05 4.76 -10.27
CA SER A 13 2.20 3.69 -9.75
C SER A 13 1.90 3.97 -8.29
N ILE A 14 0.69 3.69 -7.86
CA ILE A 14 0.21 4.04 -6.52
C ILE A 14 -0.34 2.79 -5.85
N GLY A 15 0.14 2.49 -4.65
CA GLY A 15 -0.44 1.50 -3.75
C GLY A 15 -1.16 2.22 -2.62
N ILE A 16 -2.41 1.87 -2.36
CA ILE A 16 -3.23 2.48 -1.32
C ILE A 16 -3.62 1.37 -0.35
N SER A 17 -3.42 1.62 0.94
CA SER A 17 -3.94 0.75 2.00
C SER A 17 -4.79 1.56 2.96
N THR A 18 -5.91 0.99 3.38
CA THR A 18 -6.81 1.61 4.35
C THR A 18 -7.27 0.55 5.34
N PHE A 19 -7.44 0.96 6.59
CA PHE A 19 -8.02 0.14 7.64
C PHE A 19 -9.22 0.86 8.27
N PRO A 20 -10.23 0.13 8.75
CA PRO A 20 -11.32 0.72 9.51
C PRO A 20 -10.79 1.21 10.86
N PHE A 21 -10.87 2.52 11.09
CA PHE A 21 -10.55 3.12 12.38
C PHE A 21 -11.77 3.03 13.29
N ASP A 22 -11.66 2.26 14.38
CA ASP A 22 -12.64 2.20 15.44
C ASP A 22 -12.07 2.86 16.70
N SER A 23 -12.77 3.88 17.20
CA SER A 23 -12.37 4.64 18.39
C SER A 23 -12.50 3.83 19.68
N SER A 24 -13.21 2.70 19.66
CA SER A 24 -13.43 1.84 20.83
C SER A 24 -12.32 0.79 21.04
N SER A 25 -11.53 0.52 20.01
CA SER A 25 -10.49 -0.51 20.04
C SER A 25 -9.17 0.01 20.59
N THR A 26 -8.65 -0.69 21.61
CA THR A 26 -7.31 -0.48 22.16
C THR A 26 -6.25 -1.03 21.20
N PHE A 27 -6.07 -0.40 20.05
CA PHE A 27 -5.04 -0.80 19.10
C PHE A 27 -3.65 -0.41 19.64
N LYS A 28 -2.70 -1.35 19.59
CA LYS A 28 -1.28 -1.00 19.67
C LYS A 28 -0.92 -0.30 18.34
N ASN A 29 -0.87 1.02 18.38
CA ASN A 29 -0.71 1.89 17.20
C ASN A 29 0.49 1.55 16.31
N GLN A 30 1.57 0.96 16.86
CA GLN A 30 2.78 0.65 16.10
C GLN A 30 2.62 -0.57 15.17
N ASP A 31 1.98 -1.64 15.64
CA ASP A 31 1.78 -2.86 14.84
C ASP A 31 0.82 -2.59 13.66
N CYS A 32 -0.16 -1.70 13.87
CA CYS A 32 -1.11 -1.29 12.83
C CYS A 32 -0.44 -0.47 11.72
N ALA A 33 0.48 0.43 12.09
CA ALA A 33 1.20 1.27 11.12
C ALA A 33 2.08 0.44 10.19
N LEU A 34 2.77 -0.58 10.75
CA LEU A 34 3.60 -1.49 9.96
C LEU A 34 2.77 -2.29 8.96
N LEU A 35 1.65 -2.88 9.41
CA LEU A 35 0.72 -3.59 8.52
C LEU A 35 0.15 -2.69 7.42
N LEU A 36 -0.16 -1.43 7.74
CA LEU A 36 -0.66 -0.47 6.76
C LEU A 36 0.36 -0.18 5.66
N ILE A 37 1.63 0.02 6.04
CA ILE A 37 2.74 0.27 5.13
C ILE A 37 3.01 -0.97 4.27
N GLU A 38 3.06 -2.17 4.86
CA GLU A 38 3.26 -3.42 4.13
C GLU A 38 2.14 -3.67 3.11
N ALA A 39 0.88 -3.46 3.51
CA ALA A 39 -0.25 -3.60 2.60
C ALA A 39 -0.23 -2.57 1.47
N ALA A 40 0.21 -1.33 1.74
CA ALA A 40 0.36 -0.30 0.71
C ALA A 40 1.49 -0.64 -0.26
N ASP A 41 2.61 -1.18 0.23
CA ASP A 41 3.73 -1.62 -0.61
C ASP A 41 3.34 -2.81 -1.49
N GLN A 42 2.60 -3.78 -0.95
CA GLN A 42 2.05 -4.88 -1.74
C GLN A 42 1.11 -4.38 -2.85
N ALA A 43 0.21 -3.44 -2.53
CA ALA A 43 -0.67 -2.82 -3.52
C ALA A 43 0.14 -2.09 -4.61
N LEU A 44 1.20 -1.38 -4.22
CA LEU A 44 2.11 -0.70 -5.14
C LEU A 44 2.85 -1.69 -6.05
N TYR A 45 3.32 -2.81 -5.49
CA TYR A 45 3.96 -3.88 -6.24
C TYR A 45 3.00 -4.46 -7.29
N HIS A 46 1.75 -4.75 -6.91
CA HIS A 46 0.72 -5.20 -7.84
C HIS A 46 0.45 -4.17 -8.94
N SER A 47 0.39 -2.88 -8.61
CA SER A 47 0.27 -1.80 -9.59
C SER A 47 1.42 -1.83 -10.61
N LYS A 48 2.65 -1.99 -10.14
CA LYS A 48 3.86 -2.05 -10.98
C LYS A 48 3.86 -3.27 -11.90
N VAL A 49 3.53 -4.45 -11.38
CA VAL A 49 3.53 -5.70 -12.15
C VAL A 49 2.37 -5.76 -13.16
N LYS A 50 1.21 -5.21 -12.82
CA LYS A 50 0.02 -5.23 -13.71
C LYS A 50 0.06 -4.19 -14.85
N GLY A 51 1.17 -3.48 -15.05
CA GLY A 51 1.34 -2.56 -16.18
C GLY A 51 1.74 -1.13 -15.84
N ARG A 52 1.98 -0.80 -14.56
CA ARG A 52 2.29 0.55 -14.07
C ARG A 52 1.17 1.56 -14.38
N ASP A 53 1.44 2.86 -14.18
CA ASP A 53 0.52 3.98 -14.45
C ASP A 53 -0.92 3.75 -13.95
N LYS A 54 -1.04 3.26 -12.72
CA LYS A 54 -2.33 2.92 -12.11
C LYS A 54 -2.27 3.05 -10.60
N ALA A 55 -3.45 3.09 -10.00
CA ALA A 55 -3.62 2.95 -8.56
C ALA A 55 -4.20 1.57 -8.23
N THR A 56 -3.68 0.93 -7.20
CA THR A 56 -4.22 -0.32 -6.66
C THR A 56 -4.51 -0.11 -5.18
N HIS A 57 -5.69 -0.52 -4.74
CA HIS A 57 -6.13 -0.42 -3.35
C HIS A 57 -6.13 -1.81 -2.71
N SER A 58 -5.65 -1.87 -1.48
CA SER A 58 -5.72 -3.03 -0.60
C SER A 58 -6.59 -2.67 0.60
N LEU A 59 -7.69 -3.39 0.77
CA LEU A 59 -8.54 -3.30 1.95
C LEU A 59 -8.27 -4.52 2.82
N GLN A 60 -7.63 -4.32 3.97
CA GLN A 60 -7.47 -5.40 4.93
C GLN A 60 -8.76 -5.56 5.74
N MET A 61 -9.68 -6.40 5.25
CA MET A 61 -10.88 -6.83 5.98
C MET A 61 -10.54 -7.99 6.91
N ASN A 62 -9.67 -7.79 7.90
CA ASN A 62 -9.57 -8.73 9.00
C ASN A 62 -9.62 -7.95 10.32
N SER A 63 -10.60 -8.32 11.13
CA SER A 63 -10.78 -7.89 12.51
C SER A 63 -9.49 -8.04 13.31
N GLY A 64 -8.91 -6.94 13.76
CA GLY A 64 -7.82 -6.93 14.72
C GLY A 64 -6.44 -6.99 14.10
N CYS A 65 -5.66 -5.94 14.35
CA CYS A 65 -4.21 -6.02 14.39
C CYS A 65 -3.82 -7.01 15.51
N GLU A 66 -3.81 -8.30 15.19
CA GLU A 66 -3.29 -9.34 16.05
C GLU A 66 -2.29 -10.17 15.25
N ARG A 67 -1.01 -10.09 15.65
CA ARG A 67 -0.18 -11.27 15.89
C ARG A 67 1.02 -10.86 16.74
N SER A 68 0.79 -10.83 18.05
CA SER A 68 1.83 -11.28 18.98
C SER A 68 1.81 -12.80 18.98
N LYS A 69 2.90 -13.42 18.56
CA LYS A 69 3.38 -14.67 19.14
C LYS A 69 4.87 -14.51 19.41
#